data_AF-A0A0L6I350-F1
#
_entry.id   AF-A0A0L6I350-F1
#
_cell.length_a   1.000
_cell.length_b   1.000
_cell.length_c   1.000
_cell.angle_alpha   90.00
_cell.angle_beta   90.00
_cell.angle_gamma   90.00
#
_symmetry.space_group_name_H-M   'P 1'
#
loop_
_entity.id
_entity.type
_entity.pdbx_description
1 polymer ?
#
loop_
_entity_poly.entity_id
_entity_poly.type
_entity_poly.pdbx_seq_one_letter_code
_entity_poly.pdbx_strand_id
1 'polypeptide(L)'
;MSEPDRSEIVSVPGGACEISWWLSPAVDDPPAEAGRIAAEALDEATVSDAQRASWFRLLDDDPDLDSVPVIRLHGSAYLEAVREDVRSALDDAGYPDTERVIEVYSTLSCA
;
A
#
# COMPACT_ATOMS: atom_id res chain seq x y z
N MET A 1 15.51 -11.30 3.32
CA MET A 1 14.27 -10.53 3.55
C MET A 1 13.36 -11.39 4.38
N SER A 2 12.71 -10.82 5.39
CA SER A 2 11.66 -11.50 6.16
C SER A 2 10.46 -11.83 5.25
N GLU A 3 9.63 -12.77 5.68
CA GLU A 3 8.34 -13.04 5.01
C GLU A 3 7.47 -11.76 5.02
N PRO A 4 6.65 -11.53 3.99
CA PRO A 4 5.73 -10.39 3.96
C PRO A 4 4.64 -10.53 5.01
N ASP A 5 4.24 -9.40 5.60
CA ASP A 5 3.12 -9.33 6.53
C ASP A 5 1.78 -9.60 5.82
N ARG A 6 1.68 -9.18 4.56
CA ARG A 6 0.58 -9.52 3.65
C ARG A 6 1.11 -9.73 2.24
N SER A 7 0.59 -10.71 1.54
CA SER A 7 0.85 -10.92 0.11
C SER A 7 -0.41 -11.43 -0.58
N GLU A 8 -0.67 -10.95 -1.79
CA GLU A 8 -1.81 -11.41 -2.56
C GLU A 8 -1.63 -11.25 -4.07
N ILE A 9 -2.44 -11.98 -4.83
CA ILE A 9 -2.53 -11.87 -6.29
C ILE A 9 -3.83 -11.16 -6.64
N VAL A 10 -3.72 -10.02 -7.31
CA VAL A 10 -4.85 -9.16 -7.69
C VAL A 10 -5.07 -9.23 -9.20
N SER A 11 -6.32 -9.44 -9.61
CA SER A 11 -6.71 -9.32 -11.01
C SER A 11 -6.86 -7.85 -11.40
N VAL A 12 -6.17 -7.43 -12.45
CA VAL A 12 -6.19 -6.06 -12.96
C VAL A 12 -6.46 -6.06 -14.47
N PRO A 13 -6.91 -4.94 -15.05
CA PRO A 13 -6.99 -4.84 -16.51
C PRO A 13 -5.63 -5.16 -17.16
N GLY A 14 -5.63 -6.15 -18.06
CA GLY A 14 -4.44 -6.60 -18.79
C GLY A 14 -3.71 -7.80 -18.20
N GLY A 15 -4.04 -8.28 -16.99
CA GLY A 15 -3.41 -9.46 -16.42
C GLY A 15 -3.59 -9.59 -14.90
N ALA A 16 -2.57 -10.08 -14.21
CA ALA A 16 -2.57 -10.18 -12.75
C ALA A 16 -1.29 -9.59 -12.18
N CYS A 17 -1.39 -9.03 -10.98
CA CYS A 17 -0.24 -8.54 -10.24
C CYS A 17 -0.14 -9.24 -8.89
N GLU A 18 1.06 -9.69 -8.56
CA GLU A 18 1.45 -10.14 -7.23
C GLU A 18 2.00 -8.95 -6.45
N ILE A 19 1.45 -8.73 -5.26
CA ILE A 19 1.81 -7.65 -4.37
C ILE A 19 2.17 -8.22 -3.00
N SER A 20 3.18 -7.65 -2.37
CA SER A 20 3.59 -8.01 -1.02
C SER A 20 3.91 -6.75 -0.23
N TRP A 21 3.57 -6.74 1.06
CA TRP A 21 3.81 -5.63 1.97
C TRP A 21 4.55 -6.09 3.23
N TRP A 22 5.38 -5.21 3.76
CA TRP A 22 6.08 -5.38 5.03
C TRP A 22 5.93 -4.13 5.88
N LEU A 23 5.64 -4.32 7.17
CA LEU A 23 5.62 -3.29 8.18
C LEU A 23 6.96 -3.25 8.90
N SER A 24 7.51 -2.06 9.05
CA SER A 24 8.74 -1.86 9.81
C SER A 24 8.61 -0.64 10.72
N PRO A 25 9.16 -0.71 11.93
CA PRO A 25 9.47 0.50 12.69
C PRO A 25 10.28 1.48 11.84
N ALA A 26 9.89 2.75 11.86
CA ALA A 26 10.69 3.83 11.28
C ALA A 26 11.36 4.73 12.34
N VAL A 27 11.15 4.41 13.62
CA VAL A 27 11.80 5.04 14.78
C VAL A 27 12.39 3.96 15.71
N ASP A 28 13.36 4.33 16.55
CA ASP A 28 14.13 3.38 17.39
C ASP A 28 13.30 2.71 18.50
N ASP A 29 12.11 3.21 18.81
CA ASP A 29 11.16 2.63 19.78
C ASP A 29 9.72 3.00 19.39
N PRO A 30 9.12 2.33 18.39
CA PRO A 30 7.77 2.65 17.96
C PRO A 30 6.76 2.27 19.06
N PRO A 31 5.70 3.07 19.27
CA PRO A 31 4.61 2.65 20.14
C PRO A 31 4.08 1.29 19.72
N ALA A 32 4.06 0.31 20.64
CA ALA A 32 3.60 -1.05 20.34
C ALA A 32 2.17 -1.08 19.78
N GLU A 33 1.34 -0.12 20.20
CA GLU A 33 -0.01 0.06 19.68
C GLU A 33 -0.02 0.47 18.20
N ALA A 34 0.88 1.35 17.75
CA ALA A 34 0.99 1.73 16.33
C ALA A 34 1.31 0.52 15.44
N GLY A 35 2.23 -0.34 15.88
CA GLY A 35 2.55 -1.58 15.16
C GLY A 35 1.34 -2.52 15.04
N ARG A 36 0.56 -2.67 16.13
CA ARG A 36 -0.67 -3.47 16.12
C ARG A 36 -1.72 -2.91 15.17
N ILE A 37 -1.96 -1.60 15.22
CA ILE A 37 -2.95 -0.92 14.36
C ILE A 37 -2.55 -1.06 12.89
N ALA A 38 -1.27 -0.86 12.57
CA ALA A 38 -0.78 -1.03 11.20
C ALA A 38 -0.98 -2.46 10.70
N ALA A 39 -0.72 -3.46 11.55
CA ALA A 39 -0.91 -4.87 11.20
C ALA A 39 -2.39 -5.23 10.98
N GLU A 40 -3.27 -4.78 11.86
CA GLU A 40 -4.73 -4.98 11.73
C GLU A 40 -5.27 -4.28 10.48
N ALA A 41 -4.90 -3.02 10.26
CA ALA A 41 -5.30 -2.28 9.06
C ALA A 41 -4.76 -2.93 7.78
N LEU A 42 -3.52 -3.42 7.79
CA LEU A 42 -2.94 -4.11 6.63
C LEU A 42 -3.65 -5.43 6.34
N ASP A 43 -4.00 -6.22 7.36
CA ASP A 43 -4.72 -7.48 7.19
C ASP A 43 -6.16 -7.25 6.68
N GLU A 44 -6.83 -6.23 7.22
CA GLU A 44 -8.23 -5.92 6.92
C GLU A 44 -8.44 -5.02 5.69
N ALA A 45 -7.38 -4.42 5.13
CA ALA A 45 -7.49 -3.50 4.00
C ALA A 45 -8.26 -4.12 2.83
N THR A 46 -9.34 -3.46 2.43
CA THR A 46 -10.17 -3.83 1.28
C THR A 46 -10.27 -2.67 0.31
N VAL A 47 -9.56 -2.78 -0.82
CA VAL A 47 -9.55 -1.72 -1.84
C VAL A 47 -10.85 -1.72 -2.62
N SER A 48 -11.60 -0.61 -2.50
CA SER A 48 -12.79 -0.40 -3.34
C SER A 48 -12.43 -0.01 -4.77
N ASP A 49 -13.33 -0.27 -5.72
CA ASP A 49 -13.16 0.16 -7.12
C ASP A 49 -12.98 1.68 -7.24
N ALA A 50 -13.68 2.45 -6.42
CA ALA A 50 -13.58 3.91 -6.41
C ALA A 50 -12.20 4.38 -5.94
N GLN A 51 -11.68 3.80 -4.86
CA GLN A 51 -10.35 4.12 -4.33
C GLN A 51 -9.25 3.73 -5.33
N ARG A 52 -9.33 2.52 -5.91
CA ARG A 52 -8.41 2.08 -6.97
C ARG A 52 -8.45 3.02 -8.17
N ALA A 53 -9.64 3.44 -8.61
CA ALA A 53 -9.77 4.36 -9.73
C ALA A 53 -9.21 5.76 -9.41
N SER A 54 -9.33 6.22 -8.16
CA SER A 54 -8.71 7.47 -7.70
C SER A 54 -7.19 7.41 -7.83
N TRP A 55 -6.57 6.38 -7.26
CA TRP A 55 -5.12 6.18 -7.33
C TRP A 55 -4.63 5.98 -8.77
N PHE A 56 -5.36 5.22 -9.58
CA PHE A 56 -4.99 5.02 -10.98
C PHE A 56 -4.91 6.36 -11.73
N ARG A 57 -5.90 7.25 -11.57
CA ARG A 57 -5.85 8.56 -12.22
C ARG A 57 -4.66 9.39 -11.77
N LEU A 58 -4.37 9.40 -10.46
CA LEU A 58 -3.20 10.11 -9.94
C LEU A 58 -1.89 9.62 -10.56
N LEU A 59 -1.77 8.31 -10.80
CA LEU A 59 -0.59 7.71 -11.40
C LEU A 59 -0.55 7.87 -12.93
N ASP A 60 -1.70 7.82 -13.60
CA ASP A 60 -1.82 7.99 -15.06
C ASP A 60 -1.60 9.46 -15.48
N ASP A 61 -1.95 10.41 -14.60
CA ASP A 61 -1.72 11.84 -14.80
C ASP A 61 -0.27 12.26 -14.46
N ASP A 62 0.57 11.36 -13.93
CA ASP A 62 1.97 11.64 -13.59
C ASP A 62 2.89 11.43 -14.81
N PRO A 63 3.48 12.50 -15.39
CA PRO A 63 4.33 12.38 -16.58
C PRO A 63 5.61 11.57 -16.34
N ASP A 64 6.06 11.42 -15.09
CA ASP A 64 7.22 10.57 -14.78
C ASP A 64 6.91 9.08 -14.96
N LEU A 65 5.63 8.72 -15.06
CA LEU A 65 5.14 7.35 -15.22
C LEU A 65 4.68 7.01 -16.65
N ASP A 66 4.82 7.91 -17.63
CA ASP A 66 4.40 7.72 -19.04
C ASP A 66 4.97 6.44 -19.69
N SER A 67 6.16 6.01 -19.24
CA SER A 67 6.83 4.80 -19.77
C SER A 67 6.42 3.50 -19.08
N VAL A 68 5.64 3.59 -18.01
CA VAL A 68 5.21 2.44 -17.20
C VAL A 68 4.04 1.74 -17.88
N PRO A 69 4.07 0.40 -18.03
CA PRO A 69 2.94 -0.33 -18.61
C PRO A 69 1.64 -0.13 -17.81
N VAL A 70 0.51 0.05 -18.49
CA VAL A 70 -0.80 0.32 -17.84
C VAL A 70 -1.21 -0.75 -16.81
N ILE A 71 -0.86 -2.02 -17.05
CA ILE A 71 -1.08 -3.11 -16.09
C ILE A 71 -0.35 -2.84 -14.76
N ARG A 72 0.86 -2.30 -14.84
CA ARG A 72 1.67 -1.94 -13.67
C ARG A 72 1.09 -0.71 -12.97
N LEU A 73 0.52 0.26 -13.70
CA LEU A 73 -0.21 1.38 -13.09
C LEU A 73 -1.44 0.90 -12.30
N HIS A 74 -2.21 -0.05 -12.85
CA HIS A 74 -3.33 -0.65 -12.10
C HIS A 74 -2.89 -1.42 -10.86
N GLY A 75 -1.79 -2.18 -10.94
CA GLY A 75 -1.19 -2.84 -9.78
C GLY A 75 -0.71 -1.84 -8.73
N SER A 76 -0.01 -0.79 -9.15
CA SER A 76 0.44 0.29 -8.27
C SER A 76 -0.73 1.03 -7.62
N ALA A 77 -1.83 1.24 -8.34
CA ALA A 77 -3.01 1.88 -7.79
C ALA A 77 -3.66 1.06 -6.66
N TYR A 78 -3.71 -0.26 -6.81
CA TYR A 78 -4.16 -1.14 -5.72
C TYR A 78 -3.19 -1.12 -4.54
N LEU A 79 -1.89 -1.17 -4.83
CA LEU A 79 -0.83 -1.14 -3.83
C LEU A 79 -0.86 0.15 -2.98
N GLU A 80 -1.02 1.30 -3.62
CA GLU A 80 -1.10 2.60 -2.91
C GLU A 80 -2.41 2.76 -2.15
N ALA A 81 -3.52 2.18 -2.62
CA ALA A 81 -4.77 2.13 -1.86
C ALA A 81 -4.62 1.36 -0.54
N VAL A 82 -3.98 0.19 -0.55
CA VAL A 82 -3.70 -0.56 0.70
C VAL A 82 -2.80 0.25 1.65
N ARG A 83 -1.79 0.95 1.12
CA ARG A 83 -0.93 1.82 1.94
C ARG A 83 -1.70 3.00 2.53
N GLU A 84 -2.62 3.57 1.77
CA GLU A 84 -3.52 4.63 2.24
C GLU A 84 -4.38 4.15 3.40
N ASP A 85 -4.97 2.95 3.33
CA ASP A 85 -5.79 2.39 4.41
C ASP A 85 -4.98 2.26 5.71
N VAL A 86 -3.74 1.77 5.63
CA VAL A 86 -2.83 1.68 6.79
C VAL A 86 -2.48 3.06 7.34
N ARG A 87 -2.15 4.03 6.48
CA ARG A 87 -1.85 5.41 6.91
C ARG A 87 -3.06 6.06 7.57
N SER A 88 -4.26 5.87 7.03
CA SER A 88 -5.50 6.41 7.61
C SER A 88 -5.76 5.84 8.99
N ALA A 89 -5.60 4.52 9.18
CA ALA A 89 -5.81 3.88 10.48
C ALA A 89 -4.80 4.37 11.53
N LEU A 90 -3.54 4.60 11.13
CA LEU A 90 -2.52 5.18 12.00
C LEU A 90 -2.85 6.64 12.36
N ASP A 91 -3.26 7.46 11.39
CA ASP A 91 -3.64 8.86 11.60
C ASP A 91 -4.84 8.98 12.56
N ASP A 92 -5.88 8.16 12.34
CA ASP A 92 -7.08 8.09 13.21
C ASP A 92 -6.75 7.68 14.65
N ALA A 93 -5.68 6.91 14.84
CA ALA A 93 -5.16 6.52 16.14
C ALA A 93 -4.20 7.54 16.78
N GLY A 94 -3.95 8.66 16.11
CA GLY A 94 -3.07 9.73 16.60
C GLY A 94 -1.60 9.55 16.24
N TYR A 95 -1.29 8.72 15.24
CA TYR A 95 0.05 8.50 14.69
C TYR A 95 0.10 9.02 13.24
N PRO A 96 0.13 10.36 13.04
CA PRO A 96 0.04 10.93 11.71
C PRO A 96 1.23 10.54 10.84
N ASP A 97 1.03 10.53 9.51
CA ASP A 97 2.08 10.20 8.55
C ASP A 97 3.31 11.13 8.66
N THR A 98 3.16 12.35 9.21
CA THR A 98 4.29 13.25 9.48
C THR A 98 5.28 12.72 10.51
N GLU A 99 4.83 11.85 11.43
CA GLU A 99 5.67 11.20 12.43
C GLU A 99 6.33 9.92 11.91
N ARG A 100 5.77 9.31 10.85
CA ARG A 100 6.27 8.08 10.19
C ARG A 100 6.72 7.02 11.20
N VAL A 101 5.86 6.67 12.16
CA VAL A 101 6.25 5.70 13.22
C VAL A 101 6.36 4.26 12.70
N ILE A 102 5.56 3.92 11.68
CA ILE A 102 5.59 2.64 10.94
C ILE A 102 5.71 2.95 9.45
N GLU A 103 6.64 2.26 8.78
CA GLU A 103 6.83 2.29 7.34
C GLU A 103 6.20 1.05 6.69
N VAL A 104 5.53 1.25 5.55
CA VAL A 104 4.93 0.15 4.75
C VAL A 104 5.73 -0.06 3.47
N TYR A 105 6.68 -0.98 3.50
CA TYR A 105 7.40 -1.40 2.30
C TYR A 105 6.52 -2.29 1.43
N SER A 106 6.78 -2.30 0.12
CA SER A 106 6.06 -3.18 -0.79
C SER A 106 6.86 -3.55 -2.03
N THR A 107 6.42 -4.63 -2.67
CA THR A 107 6.90 -5.06 -3.99
C THR A 107 5.72 -5.31 -4.91
N LEU A 108 5.92 -5.05 -6.20
CA LEU A 108 4.92 -5.26 -7.25
C LEU A 108 5.54 -5.99 -8.44
N SER A 109 4.93 -7.11 -8.82
CA SER A 109 5.24 -7.87 -10.03
C SER A 109 3.94 -8.12 -10.81
N CYS A 110 3.93 -7.86 -12.13
CA CYS A 110 2.74 -8.07 -12.95
C CYS A 110 3.09 -8.93 -14.17
N ALA A 111 2.16 -9.81 -14.55
CA ALA A 111 2.28 -10.75 -15.67
C ALA A 111 1.04 -10.70 -16.58
#